data_AF-Q71UB5-F1
#
_entry.id   AF-Q71UB5-F1
#
_cell.length_a   1.000
_cell.length_b   1.000
_cell.length_c   1.000
_cell.angle_alpha   90.00
_cell.angle_beta   90.00
_cell.angle_gamma   90.00
#
_symmetry.space_group_name_H-M   'P 1'
#
loop_
_entity.id
_entity.type
_entity.pdbx_description
1 polymer ?
#
loop_
_entity_poly.entity_id
_entity_poly.type
_entity_poly.pdbx_seq_one_letter_code
_entity_poly.pdbx_strand_id
1 'polypeptide(L)' 'ASYGKNGSHCPDKFCLFQSATKDLLFRDDTQCLANLQPTTTYKTYLGEKYLTA' A
#
# COMPACT_ATOMS: atom_id res chain seq x y z
N ALA A 1 -7.58 -9.15 7.34
CA ALA A 1 -6.36 -9.35 6.52
C ALA A 1 -5.30 -10.01 7.39
N SER A 2 -4.70 -11.12 6.97
CA SER A 2 -3.85 -11.94 7.86
C SER A 2 -2.43 -11.40 8.07
N TYR A 3 -1.90 -10.65 7.09
CA TYR A 3 -0.49 -10.18 7.08
C TYR A 3 -0.33 -8.66 6.96
N GLY A 4 -1.43 -7.90 7.01
CA GLY A 4 -1.37 -6.43 6.99
C GLY A 4 -0.84 -5.86 8.31
N LYS A 5 -0.85 -4.53 8.46
CA LYS A 5 -0.32 -3.83 9.64
C LYS A 5 -0.87 -4.37 10.98
N ASN A 6 -2.16 -4.71 11.01
CA ASN A 6 -2.86 -5.29 12.17
C ASN A 6 -3.26 -6.76 11.92
N GLY A 7 -2.52 -7.48 11.09
CA GLY A 7 -2.83 -8.85 10.72
C GLY A 7 -2.49 -9.85 11.82
N SER A 8 -3.31 -10.88 12.00
CA SER A 8 -3.13 -11.89 13.06
C SER A 8 -1.86 -12.74 12.95
N HIS A 9 -1.14 -12.69 11.82
CA HIS A 9 0.13 -13.40 11.61
C HIS A 9 1.36 -12.46 11.58
N CYS A 10 1.17 -11.17 11.82
CA CYS A 10 2.24 -10.19 11.98
C CYS A 10 2.34 -9.84 13.48
N PRO A 11 3.52 -9.98 14.13
CA PRO A 11 4.83 -10.18 13.53
C PRO A 11 5.32 -11.63 13.39
N ASP A 12 4.62 -12.62 13.95
CA ASP A 12 5.19 -13.97 14.19
C ASP A 12 5.59 -14.77 12.93
N LYS A 13 4.97 -14.49 11.78
CA LYS A 13 5.26 -15.19 10.52
C LYS A 13 5.72 -14.25 9.41
N PHE A 14 4.89 -13.27 9.09
CA PHE A 14 5.11 -12.37 7.96
C PHE A 14 4.28 -11.09 8.08
N CYS A 15 4.88 -9.96 7.69
CA CYS A 15 4.25 -8.65 7.65
C CYS A 15 4.42 -8.06 6.23
N LEU A 16 3.31 -7.83 5.54
CA LEU A 16 3.31 -7.36 4.14
C LEU A 16 3.89 -5.94 3.99
N PHE A 17 3.71 -5.10 5.00
CA PHE A 17 4.15 -3.70 5.00
C PHE A 17 5.35 -3.48 5.92
N GLN A 18 6.22 -4.47 6.03
CA GLN A 18 7.48 -4.35 6.76
C GLN A 18 8.60 -4.95 5.92
N SER A 19 9.69 -4.21 5.78
CA SER A 19 10.88 -4.64 5.08
C SER A 19 12.11 -4.66 6.00
N ALA A 20 13.11 -5.46 5.63
CA ALA A 20 14.36 -5.58 6.40
C ALA A 20 15.25 -4.33 6.25
N THR A 21 15.14 -3.64 5.12
CA THR A 21 15.87 -2.40 4.85
C THR A 21 14.90 -1.23 4.86
N LYS A 22 14.31 -0.91 3.71
CA LYS A 22 13.33 0.15 3.55
C LYS A 22 12.50 -0.07 2.29
N ASP A 23 11.18 0.06 2.43
CA ASP A 23 10.19 0.17 1.36
C ASP A 23 10.27 -0.96 0.28
N LEU A 24 10.60 -2.19 0.69
CA LEU A 24 10.58 -3.33 -0.23
C LEU A 24 9.14 -3.76 -0.55
N LEU A 25 8.78 -3.73 -1.83
CA LEU A 25 7.44 -3.99 -2.40
C LEU A 25 6.38 -2.95 -2.03
N PHE A 26 6.26 -2.62 -0.74
CA PHE A 26 5.38 -1.59 -0.20
C PHE A 26 6.18 -0.66 0.70
N ARG A 27 5.70 0.57 0.87
CA ARG A 27 6.24 1.45 1.91
C ARG A 27 5.99 0.84 3.29
N ASP A 28 6.96 0.96 4.19
CA ASP A 28 6.85 0.38 5.55
C ASP A 28 5.79 1.07 6.43
N ASP A 29 5.37 2.27 6.05
CA ASP A 29 4.32 3.03 6.70
C ASP A 29 2.91 2.78 6.11
N THR A 30 2.79 1.87 5.14
CA THR A 30 1.50 1.45 4.58
C THR A 30 0.60 0.86 5.67
N GLN A 31 -0.59 1.43 5.83
CA GLN A 31 -1.56 0.97 6.84
C GLN A 31 -2.48 -0.14 6.29
N CYS A 32 -2.93 0.04 5.04
CA CYS A 32 -3.78 -0.90 4.33
C CYS A 32 -3.72 -0.66 2.82
N LEU A 33 -4.22 -1.61 2.03
CA LEU A 33 -4.52 -1.40 0.62
C LEU A 33 -5.99 -1.00 0.49
N ALA A 34 -6.24 0.28 0.20
CA ALA A 34 -7.59 0.82 0.04
C ALA A 34 -8.09 0.66 -1.40
N ASN A 35 -9.39 0.41 -1.57
CA ASN A 35 -10.01 0.31 -2.88
C ASN A 35 -10.25 1.73 -3.44
N LEU A 36 -9.80 1.98 -4.67
CA LEU A 36 -9.92 3.27 -5.36
C LEU A 36 -11.19 3.44 -6.18
N GLN A 37 -12.10 2.45 -6.16
CA GLN A 37 -13.25 2.27 -7.05
C GLN A 37 -12.89 1.65 -8.42
N PRO A 38 -13.74 0.79 -9.00
CA PRO A 38 -13.44 0.06 -10.24
C PRO A 38 -13.19 0.93 -11.48
N THR A 39 -13.77 2.12 -11.53
CA THR A 39 -13.67 3.04 -12.67
C THR A 39 -12.42 3.91 -12.63
N THR A 40 -11.60 3.80 -11.57
CA THR A 40 -10.40 4.62 -11.42
C THR A 40 -9.34 4.22 -12.44
N THR A 41 -8.83 5.23 -13.15
CA THR A 41 -7.75 5.12 -14.11
C THR A 41 -6.50 5.80 -13.59
N TYR A 42 -5.36 5.60 -14.23
CA TYR A 42 -4.13 6.31 -13.86
C TYR A 42 -4.32 7.84 -13.90
N LYS A 43 -5.15 8.36 -14.83
CA LYS A 43 -5.42 9.80 -14.94
C LYS A 43 -6.20 10.34 -13.75
N THR A 44 -7.26 9.63 -13.34
CA THR A 44 -8.11 10.07 -12.23
C THR A 44 -7.46 9.82 -10.87
N TYR A 45 -6.58 8.81 -10.76
CA TYR A 45 -5.79 8.57 -9.56
C TYR A 45 -4.71 9.63 -9.32
N LEU A 46 -3.94 9.98 -10.37
CA LEU A 46 -2.86 10.96 -10.27
C LEU A 46 -3.37 12.40 -10.25
N GLY A 47 -4.43 12.69 -11.01
CA GLY A 47 -4.98 14.02 -11.17
C GLY A 47 -4.19 14.91 -12.14
N GLU A 48 -4.88 15.91 -12.72
CA GLU A 48 -4.32 16.79 -13.77
C GLU A 48 -3.05 17.51 -13.31
N LYS A 49 -3.08 18.09 -12.10
CA LYS A 49 -1.95 18.84 -11.55
C LYS A 49 -0.67 18.00 -11.46
N TYR A 50 -0.77 16.70 -11.16
CA TYR A 50 0.40 15.82 -11.10
C TYR A 50 0.89 15.44 -12.50
N LEU A 51 -0.02 15.30 -13.47
CA LEU A 51 0.31 14.91 -14.84
C LEU A 51 0.97 16.04 -15.65
N THR A 52 0.71 17.29 -15.30
CA THR A 52 1.22 18.47 -16.02
C THR A 52 2.30 19.25 -15.26
N ALA A 53 2.75 18.73 -14.12
CA ALA A 53 3.81 19.31 -13.29
C ALA A 53 5.21 19.20 -13.92
#